data_AF-A0A944SQI9-F1
#
_entry.id   AF-A0A944SQI9-F1
#
_cell.length_a   1.000
_cell.length_b   1.000
_cell.length_c   1.000
_cell.angle_alpha   90.00
_cell.angle_beta   90.00
_cell.angle_gamma   90.00
#
_symmetry.space_group_name_H-M   'P 1'
#
loop_
_entity.id
_entity.type
_entity.pdbx_description
1 polymer ?
#
loop_
_entity_poly.entity_id
_entity_poly.type
_entity_poly.pdbx_seq_one_letter_code
_entity_poly.pdbx_strand_id
1 'polypeptide(L)'
;MKKLFKQLIAAIFILPISLACIADIEVGSKAPNFILSDQDNVQHQLSDYEGSWVILYFYPKDDTPGCTTQACDFRDAVKRIIASRSNVFGVSLDSVESHKRFADKNNLPFSLLSDETGIVAKAYDSLNNFMS
;
A
#
# COMPACT_ATOMS: atom_id res chain seq x y z
N MET A 1 -45.38 -49.12 -8.20
CA MET A 1 -44.34 -49.26 -9.23
C MET A 1 -43.33 -48.13 -9.06
N LYS A 2 -42.15 -48.48 -8.55
CA LYS A 2 -40.81 -47.93 -8.85
C LYS A 2 -40.78 -46.45 -9.29
N LYS A 3 -40.43 -45.54 -8.37
CA LYS A 3 -39.06 -45.00 -8.17
C LYS A 3 -38.64 -44.00 -9.26
N LEU A 4 -38.00 -42.93 -8.78
CA LEU A 4 -36.94 -42.18 -9.46
C LEU A 4 -37.38 -41.16 -10.53
N PHE A 5 -37.59 -39.93 -10.09
CA PHE A 5 -36.97 -38.75 -10.73
C PHE A 5 -36.87 -37.64 -9.67
N LYS A 6 -36.19 -37.90 -8.54
CA LYS A 6 -34.87 -37.32 -8.23
C LYS A 6 -34.71 -35.89 -8.77
N GLN A 7 -35.11 -34.93 -7.92
CA GLN A 7 -34.39 -33.70 -7.59
C GLN A 7 -33.42 -33.18 -8.67
N LEU A 8 -33.93 -32.32 -9.55
CA LEU A 8 -33.08 -31.32 -10.20
C LEU A 8 -33.04 -30.09 -9.29
N ILE A 9 -32.33 -30.21 -8.16
CA ILE A 9 -31.81 -29.04 -7.47
C ILE A 9 -30.70 -28.54 -8.37
N ALA A 10 -31.01 -27.53 -9.19
CA ALA A 10 -29.97 -26.75 -9.83
C ALA A 10 -29.18 -26.08 -8.70
N ALA A 11 -28.05 -26.68 -8.34
CA ALA A 11 -27.08 -26.10 -7.45
C ALA A 11 -26.48 -24.88 -8.15
N ILE A 12 -27.13 -23.73 -7.96
CA ILE A 12 -26.50 -22.44 -8.18
C ILE A 12 -25.39 -22.38 -7.13
N PHE A 13 -24.17 -22.72 -7.55
CA PHE A 13 -22.96 -22.36 -6.81
C PHE A 13 -22.88 -20.84 -6.87
N ILE A 14 -23.55 -20.19 -5.93
CA ILE A 14 -23.28 -18.80 -5.58
C ILE A 14 -21.88 -18.85 -4.96
N LEU A 15 -20.85 -18.69 -5.79
CA LEU A 15 -19.56 -18.24 -5.26
C LEU A 15 -19.87 -16.96 -4.47
N PRO A 16 -19.37 -16.83 -3.23
CA PRO A 16 -19.47 -15.55 -2.56
C PRO A 16 -18.68 -14.57 -3.44
N ILE A 17 -19.41 -13.67 -4.09
CA ILE A 17 -18.83 -12.47 -4.69
C ILE A 17 -18.16 -11.77 -3.51
N SER A 18 -16.84 -11.83 -3.45
CA SER A 18 -16.07 -11.06 -2.47
C SER A 18 -16.22 -9.60 -2.88
N LEU A 19 -17.25 -8.96 -2.36
CA LEU A 19 -17.48 -7.53 -2.48
C LEU A 19 -16.69 -6.82 -1.37
N ALA A 20 -15.38 -7.05 -1.29
CA ALA A 20 -14.50 -6.23 -0.47
C ALA A 20 -14.04 -5.02 -1.30
N CYS A 21 -14.99 -4.18 -1.69
CA CYS A 21 -14.71 -2.88 -2.31
C CYS A 21 -15.55 -1.80 -1.64
N ILE A 22 -15.43 -1.69 -0.32
CA ILE A 22 -15.73 -0.47 0.42
C ILE A 22 -14.62 -0.36 1.45
N ALA A 23 -13.59 0.44 1.12
CA ALA A 23 -12.45 0.66 2.00
C ALA A 23 -12.75 1.87 2.89
N ASP A 24 -13.42 1.62 4.02
CA ASP A 24 -13.37 2.55 5.16
C ASP A 24 -12.24 2.06 6.07
N ILE A 25 -11.05 2.66 5.92
CA ILE A 25 -9.92 2.37 6.81
C ILE A 25 -10.11 3.14 8.12
N GLU A 26 -10.35 2.41 9.21
CA GLU A 26 -10.54 3.01 10.53
C GLU A 26 -9.37 2.70 11.47
N VAL A 27 -9.10 3.60 12.42
CA VAL A 27 -8.10 3.38 13.46
C VAL A 27 -8.47 2.15 14.29
N GLY A 28 -7.51 1.24 14.46
CA GLY A 28 -7.70 -0.04 15.17
C GLY A 28 -8.13 -1.20 14.26
N SER A 29 -8.45 -0.95 12.99
CA SER A 29 -8.66 -2.00 12.00
C SER A 29 -7.33 -2.66 11.60
N LYS A 30 -7.42 -3.87 11.03
CA LYS A 30 -6.25 -4.52 10.43
C LYS A 30 -5.85 -3.74 9.17
N ALA A 31 -4.60 -3.30 9.12
CA ALA A 31 -4.05 -2.61 7.95
C ALA A 31 -4.19 -3.48 6.68
N PRO A 32 -4.67 -2.93 5.55
CA PRO A 32 -4.72 -3.65 4.28
C PRO A 32 -3.34 -4.17 3.87
N ASN A 33 -3.27 -5.41 3.41
CA ASN A 33 -2.00 -5.99 2.98
C ASN A 33 -1.50 -5.33 1.68
N PHE A 34 -0.18 -5.32 1.48
CA PHE A 34 0.44 -4.89 0.23
C PHE A 34 1.66 -5.76 -0.10
N ILE A 35 1.99 -5.78 -1.38
CA ILE A 35 3.27 -6.27 -1.91
C ILE A 35 3.68 -5.27 -2.98
N LEU A 36 4.71 -4.47 -2.72
CA LEU A 36 5.18 -3.42 -3.63
C LEU A 36 6.69 -3.49 -3.77
N SER A 37 7.20 -3.09 -4.93
CA SER A 37 8.63 -2.93 -5.15
C SER A 37 9.09 -1.55 -4.69
N ASP A 38 10.28 -1.49 -4.07
CA ASP A 38 10.93 -0.22 -3.78
C ASP A 38 11.79 0.29 -4.95
N GLN A 39 12.44 1.43 -4.73
CA GLN A 39 13.33 2.09 -5.69
C GLN A 39 14.52 1.25 -6.17
N ASP A 40 14.87 0.18 -5.46
CA ASP A 40 15.98 -0.73 -5.80
C ASP A 40 15.46 -2.10 -6.28
N ASN A 41 14.17 -2.19 -6.63
CA ASN A 41 13.46 -3.42 -7.02
C ASN A 41 13.41 -4.48 -5.92
N VAL A 42 13.57 -4.10 -4.65
CA VAL A 42 13.33 -5.00 -3.53
C VAL A 42 11.83 -5.06 -3.29
N GLN A 43 11.28 -6.27 -3.22
CA GLN A 43 9.88 -6.48 -2.92
C GLN A 43 9.66 -6.43 -1.42
N HIS A 44 8.68 -5.63 -0.98
CA HIS A 44 8.28 -5.51 0.42
C HIS A 44 6.84 -5.94 0.59
N GLN A 45 6.60 -6.86 1.52
CA GLN A 45 5.28 -7.27 1.93
C GLN A 45 5.00 -6.79 3.36
N LEU A 46 3.77 -6.35 3.65
CA LEU A 46 3.44 -5.85 5.00
C LEU A 46 3.71 -6.89 6.10
N SER A 47 3.47 -8.18 5.84
CA SER A 47 3.75 -9.26 6.81
C SER A 47 5.23 -9.48 7.11
N ASP A 48 6.15 -8.98 6.29
CA ASP A 48 7.59 -9.04 6.58
C ASP A 48 7.95 -8.20 7.82
N TYR A 49 7.06 -7.30 8.24
CA TYR A 49 7.27 -6.37 9.34
C TYR A 49 6.45 -6.68 10.60
N GLU A 50 5.89 -7.89 10.70
CA GLU A 50 5.17 -8.31 11.91
C GLU A 50 6.03 -8.15 13.17
N GLY A 51 5.43 -7.58 14.23
CA GLY A 51 6.12 -7.27 15.47
C GLY A 51 6.97 -5.98 15.46
N SER A 52 6.99 -5.25 14.34
CA SER A 52 7.59 -3.92 14.22
C SER A 52 6.55 -2.87 13.83
N TRP A 53 6.85 -1.60 14.07
CA TRP A 53 6.00 -0.52 13.56
C TRP A 53 6.30 -0.26 12.08
N VAL A 54 5.24 0.01 11.31
CA VAL A 54 5.35 0.46 9.92
C VAL A 54 4.67 1.81 9.81
N ILE A 55 5.40 2.80 9.31
CA ILE A 55 4.91 4.11 8.96
C ILE A 55 4.77 4.14 7.45
N LEU A 56 3.53 4.15 6.98
CA LEU A 56 3.19 4.23 5.57
C LEU A 56 2.61 5.63 5.32
N TYR A 57 3.25 6.42 4.45
CA TYR A 57 2.71 7.72 4.05
C TYR A 57 2.56 7.76 2.54
N PHE A 58 1.37 8.14 2.09
CA PHE A 58 1.05 8.26 0.67
C PHE A 58 1.26 9.70 0.22
N TYR A 59 1.81 9.91 -0.98
CA TYR A 59 2.00 11.23 -1.56
C TYR A 59 1.68 11.24 -3.07
N PRO A 60 1.21 12.39 -3.62
CA PRO A 60 0.70 12.41 -4.99
C PRO A 60 1.75 12.14 -6.06
N LYS A 61 2.95 12.73 -5.92
CA LYS A 61 3.98 12.65 -6.96
C LYS A 61 5.39 13.03 -6.52
N ASP A 62 6.36 12.27 -6.99
CA ASP A 62 7.80 12.56 -6.93
C ASP A 62 8.13 13.97 -7.45
N ASP A 63 9.19 14.57 -6.89
CA ASP A 63 9.78 15.84 -7.36
C ASP A 63 8.83 17.05 -7.41
N THR A 64 7.66 16.97 -6.78
CA THR A 64 6.78 18.13 -6.58
C THR A 64 7.17 18.88 -5.30
N PRO A 65 7.01 20.22 -5.22
CA PRO A 65 7.54 21.00 -4.09
C PRO A 65 7.04 20.54 -2.72
N GLY A 66 5.74 20.23 -2.61
CA GLY A 66 5.12 19.75 -1.37
C GLY A 66 5.64 18.37 -0.95
N CYS A 67 5.64 17.40 -1.87
CA CYS A 67 6.10 16.04 -1.59
C CYS A 67 7.61 15.99 -1.30
N THR A 68 8.40 16.83 -1.97
CA THR A 68 9.83 16.97 -1.71
C THR A 68 10.08 17.47 -0.30
N THR A 69 9.30 18.47 0.15
CA THR A 69 9.39 18.99 1.52
C THR A 69 9.05 17.90 2.53
N GLN A 70 7.93 17.20 2.35
CA GLN A 70 7.50 16.11 3.23
C GLN A 70 8.54 14.99 3.32
N ALA A 71 9.10 14.55 2.20
CA ALA A 71 10.13 13.51 2.16
C ALA A 71 11.43 13.96 2.85
N CYS A 72 11.84 15.22 2.67
CA CYS A 72 13.01 15.78 3.35
C CYS A 72 12.79 15.91 4.86
N ASP A 73 11.59 16.32 5.30
CA ASP A 73 11.27 16.39 6.72
C ASP A 73 11.32 15.01 7.38
N PHE A 74 10.82 13.97 6.70
CA PHE A 74 10.98 12.59 7.15
C PHE A 74 12.44 12.18 7.23
N ARG A 75 13.27 12.49 6.22
CA ARG A 75 14.73 12.23 6.23
C ARG A 75 15.39 12.86 7.47
N ASP A 76 15.09 14.11 7.74
CA ASP A 76 15.75 14.87 8.80
C ASP A 76 15.28 14.41 10.20
N ALA A 77 14.05 13.88 10.29
CA ALA A 77 13.50 13.25 11.49
C ALA A 77 13.82 11.75 11.63
N VAL A 78 14.27 11.08 10.56
CA VAL A 78 14.31 9.61 10.45
C VAL A 78 15.11 8.95 11.58
N LYS A 79 16.17 9.62 12.07
CA LYS A 79 17.01 9.08 13.15
C LYS A 79 16.24 8.89 14.46
N ARG A 80 15.22 9.71 14.74
CA ARG A 80 14.35 9.54 15.91
C ARG A 80 13.28 8.47 15.68
N ILE A 81 12.84 8.32 14.43
CA ILE A 81 11.82 7.35 14.02
C ILE A 81 12.40 5.92 13.96
N ILE A 82 13.61 5.75 13.44
CA ILE A 82 14.28 4.43 13.39
C ILE A 82 14.64 3.95 14.81
N ALA A 83 14.95 4.88 15.72
CA ALA A 83 15.23 4.56 17.13
C ALA A 83 14.04 3.87 17.84
N SER A 84 12.82 3.98 17.31
CA SER A 84 11.63 3.28 17.83
C SER A 84 11.34 1.93 17.17
N ARG A 85 12.28 1.35 16.39
CA ARG A 85 12.08 0.10 15.62
C ARG A 85 10.94 0.22 14.59
N SER A 86 10.89 1.36 13.91
CA SER A 86 9.89 1.63 12.88
C SER A 86 10.51 1.59 11.49
N ASN A 87 9.81 0.95 10.55
CA ASN A 87 10.11 1.03 9.11
C ASN A 87 9.29 2.16 8.50
N VAL A 88 9.89 2.97 7.64
CA VAL A 88 9.22 4.09 6.96
C VAL A 88 9.15 3.80 5.47
N PHE A 89 7.96 3.93 4.90
CA PHE A 89 7.70 3.77 3.48
C PHE A 89 6.92 4.98 2.96
N GLY A 90 7.46 5.64 1.95
CA GLY A 90 6.68 6.55 1.10
C GLY A 90 6.02 5.76 -0.02
N VAL A 91 4.76 6.02 -0.33
CA VAL A 91 4.03 5.34 -1.43
C VAL A 91 3.45 6.36 -2.38
N SER A 92 3.62 6.14 -3.68
CA SER A 92 2.93 6.90 -4.73
C SER A 92 2.62 6.01 -5.94
N LEU A 93 2.01 6.61 -6.97
CA LEU A 93 1.75 5.96 -8.26
C LEU A 93 2.95 6.03 -9.23
N ASP A 94 4.04 6.71 -8.86
CA ASP A 94 5.22 6.82 -9.70
C ASP A 94 5.99 5.49 -9.78
N SER A 95 6.72 5.28 -10.88
CA SER A 95 7.45 4.03 -11.13
C SER A 95 8.69 3.89 -10.25
N VAL A 96 9.20 2.66 -10.15
CA VAL A 96 10.46 2.33 -9.48
C VAL A 96 11.62 3.21 -9.96
N GLU A 97 11.72 3.48 -11.26
CA GLU A 97 12.79 4.33 -11.81
C GLU A 97 12.64 5.80 -11.41
N SER A 98 11.40 6.29 -11.27
CA SER A 98 11.14 7.64 -10.74
C SER A 98 11.59 7.74 -9.30
N HIS A 99 11.16 6.78 -8.48
CA HIS A 99 11.52 6.67 -7.08
C HIS A 99 13.02 6.61 -6.87
N LYS A 100 13.74 5.86 -7.71
CA LYS A 100 15.22 5.80 -7.64
C LYS A 100 15.84 7.17 -7.84
N ARG A 101 15.44 7.89 -8.88
CA ARG A 101 15.94 9.25 -9.13
C ARG A 101 15.60 10.20 -8.00
N PHE A 102 14.38 10.13 -7.48
CA PHE A 102 13.90 11.01 -6.41
C PHE A 102 14.63 10.75 -5.08
N ALA A 103 14.79 9.49 -4.71
CA ALA A 103 15.53 9.06 -3.52
C ALA A 103 17.01 9.46 -3.59
N ASP A 104 17.68 9.17 -4.72
CA ASP A 104 19.09 9.51 -4.93
C ASP A 104 19.30 11.04 -4.89
N LYS A 105 18.44 11.80 -5.59
CA LYS A 105 18.52 13.27 -5.65
C LYS A 105 18.37 13.92 -4.27
N ASN A 106 17.49 13.39 -3.43
CA ASN A 106 17.17 13.99 -2.12
C ASN A 106 17.85 13.28 -0.94
N ASN A 107 18.68 12.28 -1.21
CA ASN A 107 19.36 11.45 -0.21
C ASN A 107 18.38 10.87 0.80
N LEU A 108 17.29 10.27 0.32
CA LEU A 108 16.25 9.70 1.18
C LEU A 108 16.75 8.38 1.79
N PRO A 109 16.77 8.24 3.13
CA PRO A 109 17.34 7.09 3.84
C PRO A 109 16.28 6.01 4.14
N PHE A 110 15.17 6.01 3.42
CA PHE A 110 14.04 5.10 3.59
C PHE A 110 13.47 4.73 2.22
N SER A 111 12.76 3.61 2.14
CA SER A 111 12.27 3.08 0.87
C SER A 111 11.03 3.82 0.36
N LEU A 112 10.97 3.98 -0.96
CA LEU A 112 9.81 4.48 -1.69
C LEU A 112 9.19 3.35 -2.48
N LEU A 113 7.92 3.03 -2.21
CA LEU A 113 7.19 1.92 -2.80
C LEU A 113 6.32 2.38 -3.96
N SER A 114 6.52 1.72 -5.10
CA SER A 114 5.86 2.01 -6.37
C SER A 114 4.51 1.28 -6.47
N ASP A 115 3.39 1.99 -6.32
CA ASP A 115 2.02 1.48 -6.52
C ASP A 115 1.43 2.00 -7.84
N GLU A 116 2.05 1.67 -8.98
CA GLU A 116 1.61 2.13 -10.31
C GLU A 116 0.16 1.77 -10.64
N THR A 117 -0.37 0.73 -10.00
CA THR A 117 -1.76 0.29 -10.18
C THR A 117 -2.78 1.10 -9.34
N GLY A 118 -2.31 1.80 -8.30
CA GLY A 118 -3.14 2.49 -7.32
C GLY A 118 -3.98 1.58 -6.43
N ILE A 119 -3.77 0.25 -6.49
CA ILE A 119 -4.57 -0.72 -5.75
C ILE A 119 -4.34 -0.55 -4.24
N VAL A 120 -3.09 -0.34 -3.82
CA VAL A 120 -2.75 -0.16 -2.40
C VAL A 120 -3.22 1.20 -1.93
N ALA A 121 -2.95 2.27 -2.67
CA ALA A 121 -3.44 3.61 -2.35
C ALA A 121 -4.97 3.65 -2.22
N LYS A 122 -5.69 2.90 -3.06
CA LYS A 122 -7.15 2.78 -2.96
C LYS A 122 -7.59 1.96 -1.74
N ALA A 123 -6.90 0.86 -1.42
CA ALA A 123 -7.21 0.04 -0.25
C ALA A 123 -7.03 0.82 1.08
N TYR A 124 -6.15 1.81 1.09
CA TYR A 124 -5.91 2.73 2.20
C TYR A 124 -6.69 4.06 2.07
N ASP A 125 -7.69 4.13 1.18
CA ASP A 125 -8.49 5.33 0.87
C ASP A 125 -7.66 6.62 0.65
N SER A 126 -6.44 6.46 0.17
CA SER A 126 -5.52 7.56 -0.11
C SER A 126 -5.59 8.00 -1.57
N LEU A 127 -6.07 7.13 -2.48
CA LEU A 127 -6.15 7.44 -3.91
C LEU A 127 -7.10 8.61 -4.23
N ASN A 128 -8.30 8.63 -3.64
CA ASN A 128 -9.30 9.68 -3.89
C ASN A 128 -8.85 11.06 -3.36
N ASN A 129 -8.02 11.06 -2.31
CA ASN A 129 -7.47 12.26 -1.70
C ASN A 129 -6.34 12.90 -2.52
N PHE A 130 -5.83 12.23 -3.56
CA PHE A 130 -4.83 12.81 -4.49
C PHE A 130 -5.44 13.50 -5.71
N MET A 131 -6.72 13.26 -6.01
CA MET A 131 -7.39 13.75 -7.22
C MET A 131 -8.46 14.82 -6.95
N SER A 132 -8.56 15.31 -5.71
CA SER A 132 -9.47 16.38 -5.28
C SER A 132 -8.82 17.76 -5.27
#